data_AF-A0A7X6DQ25-F1
#
_entry.id   AF-A0A7X6DQ25-F1
#
_cell.length_a   1.000
_cell.length_b   1.000
_cell.length_c   1.000
_cell.angle_alpha   90.00
_cell.angle_beta   90.00
_cell.angle_gamma   90.00
#
_symmetry.space_group_name_H-M   'P 1'
#
loop_
_entity.id
_entity.type
_entity.pdbx_description
1 polymer ?
#
loop_
_entity_poly.entity_id
_entity_poly.type
_entity_poly.pdbx_seq_one_letter_code
_entity_poly.pdbx_strand_id
1 'polypeptide(L)'
;MAQFRRFMEIIGTGVDAVGVVIIVIGALFSTGRFCFRMRAAPGRSYRHYRQDLGRAILLGLEFLVAGDIIRTVVVAPTLENVIVLGLIVLIRTFLSIALEVELEGRWPWQNPKEARPSSRMENPIEGGRGE
;
A
#
# COMPACT_ATOMS: atom_id res chain seq x y z
N MET A 1 -8.22 19.26 28.93
CA MET A 1 -7.52 19.38 27.62
C MET A 1 -6.22 18.56 27.54
N ALA A 2 -5.27 18.71 28.47
CA ALA A 2 -3.99 17.96 28.42
C ALA A 2 -4.15 16.43 28.48
N GLN A 3 -5.10 15.93 29.28
CA GLN A 3 -5.36 14.50 29.43
C GLN A 3 -5.93 13.85 28.15
N PHE A 4 -6.76 14.59 27.42
CA PHE A 4 -7.32 14.15 26.13
C PHE A 4 -6.25 14.04 25.05
N ARG A 5 -5.33 15.02 24.97
CA ARG A 5 -4.20 14.96 24.02
C ARG A 5 -3.30 13.76 24.30
N ARG A 6 -2.93 13.56 25.56
CA ARG A 6 -2.07 12.44 25.96
C ARG A 6 -2.73 11.09 25.68
N PHE A 7 -4.05 10.98 25.85
CA PHE A 7 -4.79 9.76 25.52
C PHE A 7 -4.81 9.47 24.02
N MET A 8 -5.07 10.50 23.20
CA MET A 8 -5.06 10.36 21.74
C MET A 8 -3.66 10.11 21.16
N GLU A 9 -2.61 10.71 21.73
CA GLU A 9 -1.22 10.41 21.37
C GLU A 9 -0.87 8.94 21.61
N ILE A 10 -1.32 8.37 22.73
CA ILE A 10 -1.13 6.96 23.05
C ILE A 10 -1.88 6.09 22.04
N ILE A 11 -3.13 6.43 21.71
CA ILE A 11 -3.92 5.69 20.72
C ILE A 11 -3.24 5.75 19.35
N GLY A 12 -2.89 6.95 18.85
CA GLY A 12 -2.23 7.11 17.56
C GLY A 12 -0.93 6.31 17.48
N THR A 13 -0.10 6.40 18.52
CA THR A 13 1.17 5.64 18.60
C THR A 13 0.94 4.13 18.69
N GLY A 14 -0.11 3.68 19.39
CA GLY A 14 -0.50 2.28 19.44
C GLY A 14 -0.93 1.75 18.07
N VAL A 15 -1.73 2.53 17.34
CA VAL A 15 -2.18 2.19 15.97
C VAL A 15 -1.00 2.14 15.01
N ASP A 16 -0.10 3.13 15.06
CA ASP A 16 1.13 3.14 14.27
C ASP A 16 1.98 1.89 14.56
N ALA A 17 2.17 1.57 15.84
CA ALA A 17 2.94 0.40 16.27
C ALA A 17 2.34 -0.90 15.73
N VAL A 18 1.02 -1.05 15.74
CA VAL A 18 0.34 -2.22 15.14
C VAL A 18 0.62 -2.30 13.63
N GLY A 19 0.52 -1.17 12.91
CA GLY A 19 0.83 -1.10 11.48
C GLY A 19 2.27 -1.55 11.19
N VAL A 20 3.25 -1.00 11.92
CA VAL A 20 4.67 -1.39 11.78
C VAL A 20 4.85 -2.88 12.05
N VAL A 21 4.25 -3.41 13.12
CA VAL A 21 4.34 -4.83 13.48
C VAL A 21 3.80 -5.73 12.37
N ILE A 22 2.66 -5.38 11.76
CA ILE A 22 2.09 -6.12 10.63
C ILE A 22 3.05 -6.17 9.45
N ILE A 23 3.65 -5.03 9.08
CA ILE A 23 4.62 -4.96 7.97
C ILE A 23 5.83 -5.85 8.26
N VAL A 24 6.41 -5.71 9.46
CA VAL A 24 7.61 -6.45 9.85
C VAL A 24 7.35 -7.96 9.89
N ILE A 25 6.26 -8.40 10.51
CA ILE A 25 5.91 -9.82 10.59
C ILE A 25 5.64 -10.38 9.19
N GLY A 26 4.86 -9.68 8.38
CA GLY A 26 4.55 -10.12 7.02
C GLY A 26 5.79 -10.19 6.12
N ALA A 27 6.73 -9.25 6.27
CA ALA A 27 8.00 -9.26 5.57
C ALA A 27 8.89 -10.42 6.02
N LEU A 28 9.04 -10.64 7.33
CA LEU A 28 9.81 -11.76 7.89
C LEU A 28 9.22 -13.11 7.45
N PHE A 29 7.91 -13.27 7.51
CA PHE A 29 7.22 -14.50 7.13
C PHE A 29 7.38 -14.79 5.63
N SER A 30 7.21 -13.77 4.79
CA SER A 30 7.41 -13.87 3.34
C SER A 30 8.86 -14.23 3.00
N THR A 31 9.82 -13.59 3.68
CA THR A 31 11.26 -13.80 3.48
C THR A 31 11.69 -15.19 3.92
N GLY A 32 11.25 -15.63 5.10
CA GLY A 32 11.52 -16.99 5.60
C GLY A 32 10.98 -18.03 4.64
N ARG A 33 9.71 -17.89 4.22
CA ARG A 33 9.07 -18.83 3.27
C ARG A 33 9.77 -18.84 1.91
N PHE A 34 10.22 -17.68 1.42
CA PHE A 34 11.02 -17.58 0.20
C PHE A 34 12.36 -18.29 0.34
N CYS A 35 13.08 -18.08 1.45
CA CYS A 35 14.37 -18.74 1.69
C CYS A 35 14.24 -20.27 1.73
N PHE A 36 13.19 -20.79 2.39
CA PHE A 36 12.90 -22.23 2.41
C PHE A 36 12.51 -22.78 1.03
N ARG A 37 11.69 -22.08 0.24
CA ARG A 37 11.28 -22.52 -1.11
C ARG A 37 12.33 -22.32 -2.19
N MET A 38 13.23 -21.34 -2.04
CA MET A 38 14.29 -21.06 -3.00
C MET A 38 15.29 -22.23 -3.07
N ARG A 39 15.48 -22.97 -1.98
CA ARG A 39 16.22 -24.23 -1.99
C ARG A 39 15.54 -25.36 -2.78
N ALA A 40 14.23 -25.26 -3.07
CA ALA A 40 13.45 -26.32 -3.69
C ALA A 40 13.09 -26.08 -5.18
N ALA A 41 12.87 -24.84 -5.63
CA ALA A 41 12.56 -24.54 -7.02
C ALA A 41 12.84 -23.07 -7.42
N PRO A 42 13.90 -22.78 -8.18
CA PRO A 42 14.22 -21.44 -8.65
C PRO A 42 13.35 -21.08 -9.86
N GLY A 43 12.53 -20.03 -9.76
CA GLY A 43 11.78 -19.47 -10.91
C GLY A 43 10.35 -19.02 -10.60
N ARG A 44 9.58 -19.78 -9.81
CA ARG A 44 8.18 -19.44 -9.48
C ARG A 44 7.98 -18.78 -8.11
N SER A 45 9.00 -18.80 -7.24
CA SER A 45 8.93 -18.29 -5.86
C SER A 45 8.91 -16.77 -5.73
N TYR A 46 9.48 -16.02 -6.68
CA TYR A 46 9.61 -14.57 -6.56
C TYR A 46 8.27 -13.83 -6.68
N ARG A 47 7.37 -14.32 -7.55
CA ARG A 47 6.04 -13.71 -7.74
C ARG A 47 5.15 -13.89 -6.50
N HIS A 48 5.21 -15.05 -5.86
CA HIS A 48 4.52 -15.28 -4.59
C HIS A 48 5.10 -14.45 -3.45
N TYR A 49 6.42 -14.35 -3.36
CA TYR A 49 7.08 -13.49 -2.38
C TYR A 49 6.64 -12.03 -2.49
N ARG A 50 6.64 -11.45 -3.71
CA ARG A 50 6.15 -10.08 -3.94
C ARG A 50 4.66 -9.91 -3.59
N GLN A 51 3.82 -10.92 -3.86
CA GLN A 51 2.40 -10.85 -3.51
C GLN A 51 2.16 -10.86 -2.01
N ASP A 52 2.85 -11.73 -1.27
CA ASP A 52 2.68 -11.85 0.17
C ASP A 52 3.26 -10.62 0.90
N LEU A 53 4.41 -10.12 0.44
CA LEU A 53 4.97 -8.84 0.92
C LEU A 53 4.05 -7.66 0.62
N GLY A 54 3.55 -7.56 -0.62
CA GLY A 54 2.68 -6.45 -1.03
C GLY A 54 1.40 -6.40 -0.20
N ARG A 55 0.79 -7.56 0.10
CA ARG A 55 -0.39 -7.64 0.98
C ARG A 55 -0.10 -7.20 2.41
N ALA A 56 1.05 -7.61 2.96
CA ALA A 56 1.45 -7.21 4.32
C ALA A 56 1.73 -5.71 4.41
N ILE A 57 2.40 -5.14 3.40
CA ILE A 57 2.67 -3.70 3.32
C ILE A 57 1.38 -2.92 3.19
N LEU A 58 0.48 -3.31 2.27
CA LEU A 58 -0.79 -2.62 2.05
C LEU A 58 -1.67 -2.62 3.32
N LEU A 59 -1.78 -3.77 4.00
CA LEU A 59 -2.48 -3.86 5.27
C LEU A 59 -1.83 -2.97 6.34
N GLY A 60 -0.50 -3.01 6.46
CA GLY A 60 0.22 -2.17 7.40
C GLY A 60 0.06 -0.67 7.13
N LEU A 61 0.03 -0.28 5.86
CA LEU A 61 -0.23 1.10 5.44
C LEU A 61 -1.63 1.56 5.81
N GLU A 62 -2.66 0.72 5.76
CA GLU A 62 -4.00 1.09 6.26
C GLU A 62 -3.96 1.49 7.75
N PHE A 63 -3.19 0.77 8.57
CA PHE A 63 -3.03 1.09 9.99
C PHE A 63 -2.15 2.33 10.22
N LEU A 64 -1.03 2.46 9.51
CA LEU A 64 -0.19 3.67 9.54
C LEU A 64 -0.96 4.90 9.04
N VAL A 65 -1.90 4.71 8.11
CA VAL A 65 -2.78 5.78 7.65
C VAL A 65 -3.77 6.19 8.75
N ALA A 66 -4.28 5.25 9.53
CA ALA A 66 -5.17 5.56 10.65
C ALA A 66 -4.45 6.31 11.80
N GLY A 67 -3.26 5.87 12.21
CA GLY A 67 -2.56 6.44 13.37
C GLY A 67 -2.13 7.90 13.18
N ASP A 68 -1.58 8.24 12.03
CA ASP A 68 -1.20 9.62 11.74
C ASP A 68 -2.43 10.54 11.46
N ILE A 69 -3.60 10.02 11.05
CA ILE A 69 -4.84 10.83 11.03
C ILE A 69 -5.26 11.21 12.46
N ILE A 70 -5.22 10.25 13.39
CA ILE A 70 -5.55 10.48 14.80
C ILE A 70 -4.61 11.52 15.42
N ARG A 71 -3.31 11.42 15.11
CA ARG A 71 -2.28 12.34 15.62
C ARG A 71 -2.48 13.77 15.11
N THR A 72 -2.88 13.95 13.86
CA THR A 72 -2.97 15.28 13.22
C THR A 72 -4.20 16.07 13.68
N VAL A 73 -5.33 15.41 13.99
CA VAL A 73 -6.58 16.07 14.47
C VAL A 73 -6.46 16.69 15.88
N VAL A 74 -5.50 16.25 16.69
CA VAL A 74 -5.47 16.55 18.13
C VAL A 74 -4.55 17.72 18.50
N VAL A 75 -3.68 18.14 17.57
CA VAL A 75 -2.78 19.27 17.77
C VAL A 75 -3.58 20.58 17.76
N ALA A 76 -3.60 21.29 18.89
CA ALA A 76 -4.37 22.53 18.97
C ALA A 76 -3.78 23.63 18.08
N PRO A 77 -4.63 24.46 17.46
CA PRO A 77 -4.21 25.47 16.52
C PRO A 77 -3.52 26.64 17.25
N THR A 78 -2.21 26.55 17.37
CA THR A 78 -1.31 27.70 17.56
C THR A 78 -0.42 27.77 16.32
N LEU A 79 -0.13 28.95 15.77
CA LEU A 79 0.60 29.09 14.50
C LEU A 79 1.88 28.23 14.41
N GLU A 80 2.66 28.16 15.49
CA GLU A 80 3.88 27.34 15.57
C GLU A 80 3.58 25.83 15.49
N ASN A 81 2.64 25.33 16.30
CA ASN A 81 2.20 23.94 16.22
C ASN A 81 1.53 23.59 14.89
N VAL A 82 0.84 24.53 14.23
CA VAL A 82 0.24 24.33 12.91
C VAL A 82 1.33 24.18 11.83
N ILE A 83 2.43 24.93 11.92
CA ILE A 83 3.56 24.79 11.00
C ILE A 83 4.22 23.43 11.15
N VAL A 84 4.52 23.01 12.39
CA VAL A 84 5.11 21.69 12.67
C VAL A 84 4.17 20.56 12.21
N LEU A 85 2.88 20.68 12.52
CA LEU A 85 1.86 19.74 12.07
C LEU A 85 1.77 19.66 10.55
N GLY A 86 1.73 20.81 9.87
CA GLY A 86 1.71 20.89 8.42
C GLY A 86 2.93 20.24 7.78
N LEU A 87 4.11 20.43 8.38
CA LEU A 87 5.34 19.79 7.93
C LEU A 87 5.28 18.27 8.10
N ILE A 88 4.79 17.76 9.23
CA ILE A 88 4.63 16.32 9.48
C ILE A 88 3.66 15.71 8.45
N VAL A 89 2.50 16.35 8.21
CA VAL A 89 1.52 15.90 7.20
C VAL A 89 2.12 15.90 5.80
N LEU A 90 2.92 16.92 5.46
CA LEU A 90 3.57 17.03 4.16
C LEU A 90 4.61 15.92 3.95
N ILE A 91 5.48 15.67 4.94
CA ILE A 91 6.45 14.58 4.91
C ILE A 91 5.74 13.24 4.75
N ARG A 92 4.67 13.01 5.53
CA ARG A 92 3.88 11.79 5.48
C ARG A 92 3.28 11.57 4.09
N THR A 93 2.64 12.58 3.54
CA THR A 93 1.98 12.49 2.22
C THR A 93 3.02 12.21 1.13
N PHE A 94 4.17 12.89 1.18
CA PHE A 94 5.26 12.67 0.23
C PHE A 94 5.86 11.26 0.32
N LEU A 95 6.21 10.79 1.52
CA LEU A 95 6.77 9.46 1.72
C LEU A 95 5.78 8.35 1.35
N SER A 96 4.50 8.52 1.71
CA SER A 96 3.46 7.54 1.38
C SER A 96 3.28 7.41 -0.13
N ILE A 97 3.25 8.54 -0.87
CA ILE A 97 3.16 8.53 -2.34
C ILE A 97 4.42 7.93 -2.96
N ALA A 98 5.62 8.29 -2.46
CA ALA A 98 6.88 7.78 -3.01
C ALA A 98 6.99 6.25 -2.88
N LEU A 99 6.59 5.70 -1.73
CA LEU A 99 6.58 4.25 -1.49
C LEU A 99 5.57 3.51 -2.37
N GLU A 100 4.37 4.04 -2.55
CA GLU A 100 3.37 3.46 -3.46
C GLU A 100 3.89 3.40 -4.90
N VAL A 101 4.52 4.48 -5.37
CA VAL A 101 5.09 4.56 -6.72
C VAL A 101 6.24 3.57 -6.91
N GLU A 102 7.13 3.42 -5.93
CA GLU A 102 8.24 2.46 -6.01
C GLU A 102 7.73 1.01 -6.00
N LEU A 103 6.73 0.70 -5.18
CA LEU A 103 6.23 -0.66 -5.01
C LEU A 103 5.37 -1.10 -6.21
N GLU A 104 4.53 -0.19 -6.73
CA GLU A 104 3.63 -0.47 -7.84
C GLU A 104 4.24 -0.17 -9.20
N GLY A 105 5.28 0.66 -9.27
CA GLY A 105 5.84 1.16 -10.53
C GLY A 105 4.85 2.02 -11.33
N ARG A 106 3.80 2.50 -10.67
CA ARG A 106 2.66 3.22 -11.24
C ARG A 106 2.36 4.42 -10.35
N TRP A 107 2.05 5.55 -10.96
CA TRP A 107 1.57 6.69 -10.18
C TRP A 107 0.15 6.41 -9.67
N PRO A 108 -0.22 6.83 -8.45
CA PRO A 108 -1.54 6.56 -7.87
C PRO A 108 -2.71 7.17 -8.68
N TRP A 109 -2.43 8.11 -9.59
CA TRP A 109 -3.39 8.66 -10.55
C TRP A 109 -3.51 7.88 -11.87
N GLN A 110 -2.82 6.75 -12.03
CA GLN A 110 -2.96 5.88 -13.21
C GLN A 110 -4.12 4.90 -13.01
N ASN A 111 -5.28 5.23 -13.60
CA ASN A 111 -6.49 4.41 -13.52
C ASN A 111 -6.30 3.01 -14.18
N PRO A 112 -6.80 1.90 -13.57
CA PRO A 112 -6.64 0.53 -14.09
C PRO A 112 -7.43 0.15 -15.36
N LYS A 113 -7.94 1.11 -16.15
CA LYS A 113 -8.79 0.86 -17.32
C LYS A 113 -8.28 1.81 -18.41
N GLU A 114 -7.70 1.38 -19.54
CA GLU A 114 -8.28 0.49 -20.55
C GLU A 114 -7.18 -0.26 -21.32
N ALA A 115 -6.99 -1.54 -20.99
CA ALA A 115 -6.46 -2.52 -21.93
C ALA A 115 -7.57 -3.55 -22.19
N ARG A 116 -8.65 -3.13 -22.84
CA ARG A 116 -9.47 -4.09 -23.59
C ARG A 116 -8.77 -4.27 -24.94
N PRO A 117 -8.25 -5.45 -25.27
CA PRO A 117 -7.67 -5.68 -26.58
C PRO A 117 -8.79 -5.56 -27.61
N SER A 118 -8.65 -4.59 -28.50
CA SER A 118 -9.27 -4.59 -29.80
C SER A 118 -8.74 -5.80 -30.58
N SER A 119 -9.42 -6.94 -30.49
CA SER A 119 -9.13 -8.08 -31.37
C SER A 119 -10.39 -8.89 -31.66
N ARG A 120 -11.04 -8.58 -32.78
CA ARG A 120 -11.06 -9.47 -33.95
C ARG A 120 -11.87 -8.84 -35.08
N MET A 121 -11.20 -8.04 -35.91
CA MET A 121 -11.48 -8.07 -37.34
C MET A 121 -10.78 -9.31 -37.88
N GLU A 122 -11.54 -10.34 -38.27
CA GLU A 122 -11.18 -11.32 -39.32
C GLU A 122 -12.44 -12.17 -39.62
N ASN A 123 -13.26 -11.80 -40.62
CA ASN A 123 -13.26 -12.18 -42.05
C ASN A 123 -14.05 -13.49 -42.34
N PRO A 124 -14.53 -13.72 -43.59
CA PRO A 124 -15.92 -14.01 -43.92
C PRO A 124 -16.18 -15.51 -44.07
N ILE A 125 -17.38 -15.96 -43.68
CA ILE A 125 -17.84 -17.32 -43.94
C ILE A 125 -18.22 -17.45 -45.41
N GLU A 126 -17.24 -17.90 -46.19
CA GLU A 126 -17.41 -18.69 -47.40
C GLU A 126 -18.11 -20.01 -47.02
N GLY A 127 -19.26 -20.32 -47.65
CA GLY A 127 -19.88 -21.66 -47.53
C GLY A 127 -21.39 -21.67 -47.33
N GLY A 128 -22.15 -21.44 -48.40
CA GLY A 128 -23.60 -21.60 -48.43
C GLY A 128 -24.07 -22.00 -49.83
N ARG A 129 -23.73 -23.23 -50.22
CA ARG A 129 -24.22 -23.94 -51.40
C ARG A 129 -25.62 -24.50 -51.06
N GLY A 130 -26.60 -24.27 -51.93
CA GLY A 130 -28.00 -24.71 -51.82
C GLY A 130 -28.90 -23.53 -51.43
N GLU A 131 -29.83 -23.04 -52.24
CA GLU A 131 -30.80 -23.76 -53.08
C GLU A 131 -31.08 -23.06 -54.42
#